data_AF-A0AAW1CPZ6-F1
#
_entry.id   AF-A0AAW1CPZ6-F1
#
_cell.length_a   1.000
_cell.length_b   1.000
_cell.length_c   1.000
_cell.angle_alpha   90.00
_cell.angle_beta   90.00
_cell.angle_gamma   90.00
#
_symmetry.space_group_name_H-M   'P 1'
#
loop_
_entity.id
_entity.type
_entity.pdbx_description
1 polymer ?
#
loop_
_entity_poly.entity_id
_entity_poly.type
_entity_poly.pdbx_seq_one_letter_code
_entity_poly.pdbx_strand_id
1 'polypeptide(L)'
;MSEGAEEVVAVEADASAQLAQNLADAERAEREERRKNREPPIVFKDAVDVHIEFDALVGLIDGKLNEEEQQSLEELHQYMLQDEGSWALGDSFLTFIGRLLTDKTLGDDVSMRCLNVLAAAALKDDVILMLHQDRRQHILMNYAYEVDRLPLPQQKGITLFICNLFENSGSSEWLLYISEWPFNNNQISNIRVTTKVAVNAVLSEDEEMRDRGTAIVYNLATKEVKTVVFDDVAVELTMAILQFLNGNPAEAQLFRCLKSLSQFCQISAQDVPQLIQMIGPHPSKFKGQSERNDQLIDEITKRLR
;
A
#
# COMPACT_ATOMS: atom_id res chain seq x y z
N MET A 1 60.29 21.17 6.98
CA MET A 1 59.13 21.82 6.33
C MET A 1 58.06 20.82 5.89
N SER A 2 58.27 19.48 5.96
CA SER A 2 57.27 18.48 5.55
C SER A 2 56.38 17.96 6.70
N GLU A 3 56.86 17.94 7.95
CA GLU A 3 56.08 17.41 9.08
C GLU A 3 54.81 18.21 9.39
N GLY A 4 54.86 19.54 9.27
CA GLY A 4 53.69 20.40 9.50
C GLY A 4 52.63 20.34 8.41
N ALA A 5 52.91 19.74 7.25
CA ALA A 5 51.92 19.57 6.19
C ALA A 5 51.14 18.25 6.34
N GLU A 6 51.80 17.18 6.79
CA GLU A 6 51.14 15.89 7.06
C GLU A 6 50.23 15.96 8.30
N GLU A 7 50.63 16.71 9.32
CA GLU A 7 49.85 16.89 10.55
C GLU A 7 48.55 17.68 10.30
N VAL A 8 48.59 18.70 9.44
CA VAL A 8 47.40 19.49 9.06
C VAL A 8 46.43 18.67 8.22
N VAL A 9 46.93 17.84 7.29
CA VAL A 9 46.09 16.96 6.46
C VAL A 9 45.42 15.85 7.30
N ALA A 10 46.12 15.32 8.32
CA ALA A 10 45.55 14.34 9.24
C ALA A 10 44.44 14.93 10.12
N VAL A 11 44.61 16.17 10.60
CA VAL A 11 43.61 16.90 11.41
C VAL A 11 42.39 17.29 10.58
N GLU A 12 42.56 17.69 9.31
CA GLU A 12 41.45 17.99 8.40
C GLU A 12 40.64 16.74 8.00
N ALA A 13 41.32 15.59 7.82
CA ALA A 13 40.65 14.32 7.54
C ALA A 13 39.79 13.82 8.72
N ASP A 14 40.28 13.98 9.95
CA ASP A 14 39.57 13.61 11.18
C ASP A 14 38.34 14.52 11.41
N ALA A 15 38.48 15.83 11.19
CA ALA A 15 37.38 16.79 11.28
C ALA A 15 36.27 16.52 10.24
N SER A 16 36.64 16.13 9.02
CA SER A 16 35.70 15.76 7.95
C SER A 16 34.93 14.48 8.29
N ALA A 17 35.61 13.46 8.83
CA ALA A 17 34.98 12.22 9.28
C ALA A 17 34.02 12.46 10.45
N GLN A 18 34.39 13.31 11.42
CA GLN A 18 33.51 13.70 12.52
C GLN A 18 32.29 14.49 12.06
N LEU A 19 32.45 15.39 11.09
CA LEU A 19 31.32 16.12 10.52
C LEU A 19 30.35 15.17 9.78
N ALA A 20 30.87 14.23 9.00
CA ALA A 20 30.06 13.23 8.31
C ALA A 20 29.30 12.31 9.29
N GLN A 21 29.95 11.90 10.38
CA GLN A 21 29.33 11.11 11.44
C GLN A 21 28.23 11.90 12.17
N ASN A 22 28.50 13.15 12.54
CA ASN A 22 27.51 14.02 13.19
C ASN A 22 26.30 14.29 12.29
N LEU A 23 26.50 14.48 10.99
CA LEU A 23 25.42 14.61 10.00
C LEU A 23 24.60 13.31 9.89
N ALA A 24 25.26 12.15 9.85
CA ALA A 24 24.60 10.85 9.78
C ALA A 24 23.78 10.54 11.05
N ASP A 25 24.32 10.88 12.22
CA ASP A 25 23.67 10.69 13.52
C ASP A 25 22.51 11.67 13.71
N ALA A 26 22.66 12.93 13.27
CA ALA A 26 21.56 13.89 13.23
C ALA A 26 20.44 13.45 12.27
N GLU A 27 20.80 12.96 11.08
CA GLU A 27 19.82 12.43 10.11
C GLU A 27 19.13 11.17 10.66
N ARG A 28 19.84 10.32 11.40
CA ARG A 28 19.26 9.14 12.06
C ARG A 28 18.31 9.53 13.19
N ALA A 29 18.69 10.47 14.04
CA ALA A 29 17.84 10.95 15.13
C ALA A 29 16.57 11.63 14.59
N GLU A 30 16.70 12.45 13.55
CA GLU A 30 15.57 13.08 12.87
C GLU A 30 14.63 12.04 12.24
N ARG A 31 15.17 11.00 11.60
CA ARG A 31 14.36 9.89 11.07
C ARG A 31 13.66 9.11 12.19
N GLU A 32 14.31 8.89 13.32
CA GLU A 32 13.70 8.19 14.47
C GLU A 32 12.59 9.02 15.13
N GLU A 33 12.77 10.34 15.23
CA GLU A 33 11.76 11.26 15.74
C GLU A 33 10.55 11.35 14.80
N ARG A 34 10.79 11.44 13.49
CA ARG A 34 9.73 11.38 12.47
C ARG A 34 8.99 10.04 12.49
N ARG A 35 9.70 8.93 12.66
CA ARG A 35 9.09 7.59 12.82
C ARG A 35 8.18 7.50 14.04
N LYS A 36 8.56 8.13 15.16
CA LYS A 36 7.75 8.17 16.40
C LYS A 36 6.50 9.04 16.25
N ASN A 37 6.58 10.10 15.45
CA ASN A 37 5.46 11.01 15.18
C ASN A 37 4.60 10.58 13.99
N ARG A 38 4.88 9.40 13.41
CA ARG A 38 4.19 8.96 12.21
C ARG A 38 2.77 8.52 12.55
N GLU A 39 1.81 9.03 11.78
CA GLU A 39 0.44 8.58 11.89
C GLU A 39 0.36 7.08 11.51
N PRO A 40 -0.33 6.26 12.32
CA PRO A 40 -0.42 4.84 12.04
C PRO A 40 -1.20 4.59 10.74
N PRO A 41 -0.86 3.52 9.99
CA PRO A 41 -1.64 3.12 8.83
C PRO A 41 -3.05 2.68 9.26
N ILE A 42 -4.02 2.89 8.38
CA ILE A 42 -5.38 2.40 8.53
C ILE A 42 -5.46 1.03 7.84
N VAL A 43 -5.71 -0.01 8.63
CA VAL A 43 -5.86 -1.39 8.16
C VAL A 43 -7.14 -2.00 8.73
N PHE A 44 -7.53 -3.17 8.22
CA PHE A 44 -8.77 -3.85 8.57
C PHE A 44 -8.47 -5.24 9.12
N LYS A 45 -8.04 -5.28 10.39
CA LYS A 45 -7.58 -6.52 11.06
C LYS A 45 -8.70 -7.54 11.25
N ASP A 46 -9.90 -7.05 11.55
CA ASP A 46 -11.06 -7.90 11.88
C ASP A 46 -12.04 -8.07 10.71
N ALA A 47 -11.63 -7.72 9.49
CA ALA A 47 -12.51 -7.83 8.32
C ALA A 47 -12.76 -9.28 7.88
N VAL A 48 -11.88 -10.19 8.27
CA VAL A 48 -11.90 -11.59 7.86
C VAL A 48 -11.57 -12.48 9.06
N ASP A 49 -12.33 -13.55 9.24
CA ASP A 49 -11.95 -14.68 10.08
C ASP A 49 -11.20 -15.71 9.24
N VAL A 50 -9.89 -15.80 9.42
CA VAL A 50 -9.02 -16.67 8.62
C VAL A 50 -9.39 -18.15 8.74
N HIS A 51 -9.88 -18.62 9.88
CA HIS A 51 -10.24 -20.03 10.04
C HIS A 51 -11.43 -20.38 9.15
N ILE A 52 -12.45 -19.52 9.15
CA ILE A 52 -13.65 -19.69 8.32
C ILE A 52 -13.29 -19.62 6.83
N GLU A 53 -12.47 -18.64 6.43
CA GLU A 53 -12.08 -18.48 5.03
C GLU A 53 -11.18 -19.62 4.54
N PHE A 54 -10.27 -20.10 5.39
CA PHE A 54 -9.39 -21.21 5.06
C PHE A 54 -10.17 -22.53 4.93
N ASP A 55 -11.04 -22.85 5.88
CA ASP A 55 -11.89 -24.05 5.81
C ASP A 55 -12.80 -24.03 4.56
N ALA A 56 -13.37 -22.86 4.24
CA ALA A 56 -14.17 -22.69 3.04
C ALA A 56 -13.32 -22.85 1.76
N LEU A 57 -12.10 -22.32 1.73
CA LEU A 57 -11.18 -22.49 0.60
C LEU A 57 -10.84 -23.97 0.38
N VAL A 58 -10.46 -24.69 1.45
CA VAL A 58 -10.15 -26.13 1.40
C VAL A 58 -11.34 -26.90 0.85
N GLY A 59 -12.56 -26.66 1.36
CA GLY A 59 -13.76 -27.33 0.89
C GLY A 59 -14.07 -27.11 -0.60
N LEU A 60 -13.67 -25.97 -1.17
CA LEU A 60 -13.86 -25.68 -2.59
C LEU A 60 -12.83 -26.37 -3.50
N ILE A 61 -11.62 -26.61 -3.01
CA ILE A 61 -10.50 -27.15 -3.80
C ILE A 61 -10.19 -28.62 -3.50
N ASP A 62 -10.89 -29.22 -2.55
CA ASP A 62 -10.75 -30.64 -2.20
C ASP A 62 -10.90 -31.55 -3.44
N GLY A 63 -9.97 -32.48 -3.57
CA GLY A 63 -9.88 -33.39 -4.72
C GLY A 63 -9.53 -32.76 -6.08
N LYS A 64 -9.23 -31.44 -6.16
CA LYS A 64 -8.88 -30.73 -7.42
C LYS A 64 -7.39 -30.40 -7.57
N LEU A 65 -6.62 -30.65 -6.51
CA LEU A 65 -5.19 -30.32 -6.42
C LEU A 65 -4.31 -31.51 -6.74
N ASN A 66 -3.19 -31.25 -7.42
CA ASN A 66 -2.11 -32.23 -7.58
C ASN A 66 -1.25 -32.34 -6.30
N GLU A 67 -0.28 -33.26 -6.27
CA GLU A 67 0.55 -33.50 -5.08
C GLU A 67 1.35 -32.27 -4.62
N GLU A 68 1.90 -31.49 -5.55
CA GLU A 68 2.68 -30.27 -5.26
C GLU A 68 1.78 -29.15 -4.70
N GLU A 69 0.56 -29.04 -5.22
CA GLU A 69 -0.43 -28.07 -4.75
C GLU A 69 -1.04 -28.48 -3.41
N GLN A 70 -1.18 -29.77 -3.15
CA GLN A 70 -1.57 -30.27 -1.83
C GLN A 70 -0.50 -29.93 -0.79
N GLN A 71 0.78 -30.07 -1.13
CA GLN A 71 1.87 -29.59 -0.29
C GLN A 71 1.77 -28.08 -0.06
N SER A 72 1.58 -27.29 -1.12
CA SER A 72 1.43 -25.82 -0.99
C SER A 72 0.22 -25.41 -0.14
N LEU A 73 -0.86 -26.19 -0.15
CA LEU A 73 -2.02 -25.99 0.72
C LEU A 73 -1.69 -26.29 2.19
N GLU A 74 -0.92 -27.34 2.47
CA GLU A 74 -0.44 -27.64 3.82
C GLU A 74 0.53 -26.57 4.34
N GLU A 75 1.43 -26.07 3.50
CA GLU A 75 2.31 -24.94 3.83
C GLU A 75 1.50 -23.68 4.17
N LEU A 76 0.41 -23.40 3.44
CA LEU A 76 -0.50 -22.31 3.76
C LEU A 76 -1.21 -22.52 5.11
N HIS A 77 -1.61 -23.75 5.42
CA HIS A 77 -2.20 -24.12 6.70
C HIS A 77 -1.23 -23.88 7.86
N GLN A 78 0.01 -24.35 7.73
CA GLN A 78 1.09 -24.13 8.71
C GLN A 78 1.34 -22.64 8.94
N TYR A 79 1.42 -21.87 7.86
CA TYR A 79 1.66 -20.44 7.94
C TYR A 79 0.51 -19.66 8.61
N MET A 80 -0.74 -19.98 8.23
CA MET A 80 -1.91 -19.20 8.64
C MET A 80 -2.51 -19.65 9.97
N LEU A 81 -2.59 -20.96 10.23
CA LEU A 81 -3.32 -21.50 11.38
C LEU A 81 -2.42 -22.08 12.47
N GLN A 82 -1.20 -22.50 12.14
CA GLN A 82 -0.24 -23.04 13.13
C GLN A 82 0.84 -22.03 13.55
N ASP A 83 0.82 -20.83 12.95
CA ASP A 83 1.76 -19.75 13.22
C ASP A 83 3.23 -20.14 13.01
N GLU A 84 3.50 -21.08 12.09
CA GLU A 84 4.87 -21.51 11.82
C GLU A 84 5.69 -20.36 11.20
N GLY A 85 5.07 -19.41 10.51
CA GLY A 85 5.74 -18.26 9.87
C GLY A 85 6.06 -18.51 8.39
N SER A 86 6.58 -17.51 7.68
CA SER A 86 6.66 -17.51 6.22
C SER A 86 7.73 -18.45 5.65
N TRP A 87 8.65 -18.94 6.48
CA TRP A 87 9.62 -19.99 6.13
C TRP A 87 8.98 -21.34 5.77
N ALA A 88 7.70 -21.55 6.13
CA ALA A 88 6.94 -22.72 5.74
C ALA A 88 6.57 -22.70 4.25
N LEU A 89 6.57 -21.51 3.63
CA LEU A 89 6.17 -21.33 2.24
C LEU A 89 7.32 -21.66 1.28
N GLY A 90 7.12 -22.71 0.47
CA GLY A 90 8.08 -23.19 -0.52
C GLY A 90 8.14 -22.36 -1.80
N ASP A 91 9.08 -22.70 -2.69
CA ASP A 91 9.31 -21.98 -3.96
C ASP A 91 8.09 -22.03 -4.93
N SER A 92 7.25 -23.07 -4.84
CA SER A 92 6.06 -23.24 -5.70
C SER A 92 4.80 -22.58 -5.16
N PHE A 93 4.85 -22.07 -3.92
CA PHE A 93 3.69 -21.51 -3.22
C PHE A 93 2.99 -20.40 -4.02
N LEU A 94 3.75 -19.44 -4.56
CA LEU A 94 3.14 -18.34 -5.33
C LEU A 94 2.53 -18.82 -6.65
N THR A 95 3.08 -19.86 -7.27
CA THR A 95 2.49 -20.47 -8.47
C THR A 95 1.16 -21.13 -8.13
N PHE A 96 1.08 -21.82 -6.98
CA PHE A 96 -0.19 -22.34 -6.45
C PHE A 96 -1.21 -21.22 -6.21
N ILE A 97 -0.83 -20.12 -5.54
CA ILE A 97 -1.69 -18.95 -5.37
C ILE A 97 -2.15 -18.38 -6.72
N GLY A 98 -1.26 -18.28 -7.69
CA GLY A 98 -1.59 -17.81 -9.04
C GLY A 98 -2.68 -18.66 -9.70
N ARG A 99 -2.63 -19.98 -9.53
CA ARG A 99 -3.69 -20.87 -10.01
C ARG A 99 -5.01 -20.62 -9.27
N LEU A 100 -5.01 -20.54 -7.94
CA LEU A 100 -6.24 -20.27 -7.17
C LEU A 100 -6.92 -18.96 -7.59
N LEU A 101 -6.14 -17.94 -7.96
CA LEU A 101 -6.65 -16.64 -8.38
C LEU A 101 -7.20 -16.63 -9.81
N THR A 102 -6.67 -17.46 -10.72
CA THR A 102 -6.91 -17.31 -12.17
C THR A 102 -7.59 -18.50 -12.84
N ASP A 103 -7.50 -19.70 -12.26
CA ASP A 103 -8.05 -20.92 -12.85
C ASP A 103 -9.56 -21.02 -12.59
N LYS A 104 -10.33 -20.66 -13.61
CA LYS A 104 -11.79 -20.70 -13.60
C LYS A 104 -12.36 -22.12 -13.42
N THR A 105 -11.57 -23.17 -13.66
CA THR A 105 -12.03 -24.55 -13.47
C THR A 105 -12.19 -24.93 -11.99
N LEU A 106 -11.56 -24.18 -11.07
CA LEU A 106 -11.67 -24.41 -9.64
C LEU A 106 -12.99 -23.90 -9.04
N GLY A 107 -13.64 -22.94 -9.72
CA GLY A 107 -14.91 -22.32 -9.32
C GLY A 107 -14.75 -20.84 -8.98
N ASP A 108 -15.83 -20.07 -9.15
CA ASP A 108 -15.79 -18.60 -9.06
C ASP A 108 -15.43 -18.10 -7.66
N ASP A 109 -15.80 -18.85 -6.61
CA ASP A 109 -15.57 -18.46 -5.21
C ASP A 109 -14.13 -18.70 -4.72
N VAL A 110 -13.35 -19.55 -5.39
CA VAL A 110 -12.00 -19.93 -4.95
C VAL A 110 -11.08 -18.73 -4.87
N SER A 111 -11.08 -17.91 -5.93
CA SER A 111 -10.27 -16.68 -5.99
C SER A 111 -10.60 -15.71 -4.86
N MET A 112 -11.88 -15.55 -4.53
CA MET A 112 -12.34 -14.68 -3.45
C MET A 112 -11.89 -15.18 -2.07
N ARG A 113 -12.05 -16.48 -1.78
CA ARG A 113 -11.57 -17.09 -0.53
C ARG A 113 -10.05 -16.99 -0.40
N CYS A 114 -9.33 -17.25 -1.49
CA CYS A 114 -7.88 -17.08 -1.55
C CYS A 114 -7.46 -15.64 -1.21
N LEU A 115 -8.12 -14.62 -1.77
CA LEU A 115 -7.82 -13.22 -1.47
C LEU A 115 -8.09 -12.87 -0.01
N ASN A 116 -9.14 -13.42 0.61
CA ASN A 116 -9.43 -13.18 2.01
C ASN A 116 -8.37 -13.80 2.93
N VAL A 117 -7.91 -15.02 2.63
CA VAL A 117 -6.79 -15.65 3.35
C VAL A 117 -5.50 -14.82 3.19
N LEU A 118 -5.20 -14.37 1.97
CA LEU A 118 -4.05 -13.48 1.73
C LEU A 118 -4.18 -12.15 2.46
N ALA A 119 -5.38 -11.59 2.56
CA ALA A 119 -5.64 -10.36 3.32
C ALA A 119 -5.38 -10.51 4.81
N ALA A 120 -5.65 -11.69 5.39
CA ALA A 120 -5.23 -12.01 6.75
C ALA A 120 -3.70 -12.17 6.83
N ALA A 121 -3.10 -12.85 5.86
CA ALA A 121 -1.65 -13.03 5.78
C ALA A 121 -0.87 -11.70 5.70
N ALA A 122 -1.45 -10.69 5.04
CA ALA A 122 -0.87 -9.35 4.89
C ALA A 122 -0.60 -8.63 6.22
N LEU A 123 -1.26 -9.05 7.30
CA LEU A 123 -1.09 -8.49 8.63
C LEU A 123 0.07 -9.12 9.42
N LYS A 124 0.63 -10.24 8.94
CA LYS A 124 1.77 -10.91 9.59
C LYS A 124 3.07 -10.17 9.29
N ASP A 125 3.95 -10.05 10.29
CA ASP A 125 5.20 -9.27 10.20
C ASP A 125 6.18 -9.80 9.15
N ASP A 126 6.17 -11.11 8.91
CA ASP A 126 7.06 -11.84 8.03
C ASP A 126 6.53 -12.02 6.60
N VAL A 127 5.33 -11.52 6.29
CA VAL A 127 4.72 -11.58 4.94
C VAL A 127 5.64 -11.02 3.86
N ILE A 128 6.53 -10.09 4.21
CA ILE A 128 7.51 -9.51 3.29
C ILE A 128 8.42 -10.56 2.64
N LEU A 129 8.70 -11.68 3.31
CA LEU A 129 9.52 -12.75 2.75
C LEU A 129 8.83 -13.44 1.57
N MET A 130 7.52 -13.66 1.66
CA MET A 130 6.68 -14.13 0.55
C MET A 130 6.63 -13.07 -0.57
N LEU A 131 6.42 -11.80 -0.24
CA LEU A 131 6.36 -10.71 -1.23
C LEU A 131 7.68 -10.52 -1.99
N HIS A 132 8.82 -10.80 -1.38
CA HIS A 132 10.11 -10.79 -2.07
C HIS A 132 10.22 -11.89 -3.12
N GLN A 133 9.61 -13.06 -2.91
CA GLN A 133 9.55 -14.13 -3.90
C GLN A 133 8.69 -13.73 -5.11
N ASP A 134 7.64 -12.92 -4.90
CA ASP A 134 6.74 -12.46 -5.97
C ASP A 134 7.47 -11.64 -7.04
N ARG A 135 8.61 -11.02 -6.72
CA ARG A 135 9.43 -10.27 -7.70
C ARG A 135 9.91 -11.09 -8.90
N ARG A 136 9.84 -12.43 -8.84
CA ARG A 136 10.22 -13.32 -9.94
C ARG A 136 9.18 -13.37 -11.06
N GLN A 137 7.89 -13.41 -10.71
CA GLN A 137 6.79 -13.66 -11.66
C GLN A 137 5.65 -12.62 -11.56
N HIS A 138 5.68 -11.77 -10.54
CA HIS A 138 4.71 -10.72 -10.25
C HIS A 138 3.27 -11.23 -10.22
N ILE A 139 3.04 -12.43 -9.68
CA ILE A 139 1.73 -13.10 -9.71
C ILE A 139 0.67 -12.24 -9.02
N LEU A 140 0.98 -11.76 -7.81
CA LEU A 140 0.04 -10.96 -7.02
C LEU A 140 -0.27 -9.62 -7.69
N MET A 141 0.76 -8.94 -8.19
CA MET A 141 0.60 -7.60 -8.79
C MET A 141 0.02 -7.65 -10.20
N ASN A 142 0.28 -8.71 -10.98
CA ASN A 142 -0.39 -8.94 -12.26
C ASN A 142 -1.89 -9.17 -12.07
N TYR A 143 -2.28 -9.93 -11.04
CA TYR A 143 -3.69 -10.11 -10.70
C TYR A 143 -4.33 -8.79 -10.23
N ALA A 144 -3.67 -8.06 -9.33
CA ALA A 144 -4.16 -6.77 -8.83
C ALA A 144 -4.24 -5.69 -9.93
N TYR A 145 -3.40 -5.77 -10.96
CA TYR A 145 -3.46 -4.84 -12.09
C TYR A 145 -4.80 -4.92 -12.83
N GLU A 146 -5.47 -6.08 -12.86
CA GLU A 146 -6.74 -6.28 -13.55
C GLU A 146 -7.96 -5.93 -12.66
N VAL A 147 -7.78 -5.26 -11.52
CA VAL A 147 -8.83 -4.99 -10.52
C VAL A 147 -10.14 -4.45 -11.10
N ASP A 148 -10.08 -3.56 -12.09
CA ASP A 148 -11.24 -2.95 -12.74
C ASP A 148 -12.06 -3.93 -13.60
N ARG A 149 -11.51 -5.12 -13.88
CA ARG A 149 -12.13 -6.19 -14.67
C ARG A 149 -12.53 -7.40 -13.82
N LEU A 150 -12.17 -7.42 -12.54
CA LEU A 150 -12.54 -8.49 -11.63
C LEU A 150 -14.01 -8.36 -11.21
N PRO A 151 -14.69 -9.47 -10.85
CA PRO A 151 -16.00 -9.37 -10.22
C PRO A 151 -15.89 -8.71 -8.83
N LEU A 152 -16.99 -8.10 -8.37
CA LEU A 152 -17.01 -7.29 -7.15
C LEU A 152 -16.44 -8.01 -5.90
N PRO A 153 -16.74 -9.29 -5.62
CA PRO A 153 -16.16 -9.98 -4.46
C PRO A 153 -14.63 -10.03 -4.49
N GLN A 154 -14.04 -10.27 -5.66
CA GLN A 154 -12.59 -10.29 -5.85
C GLN A 154 -12.00 -8.89 -5.75
N GLN A 155 -12.71 -7.86 -6.27
CA GLN A 155 -12.31 -6.47 -6.05
C GLN A 155 -12.23 -6.13 -4.57
N LYS A 156 -13.24 -6.52 -3.77
CA LYS A 156 -13.23 -6.33 -2.31
C LYS A 156 -12.05 -7.04 -1.64
N GLY A 157 -11.79 -8.29 -2.01
CA GLY A 157 -10.70 -9.09 -1.47
C GLY A 157 -9.32 -8.50 -1.79
N ILE A 158 -9.06 -8.13 -3.05
CA ILE A 158 -7.77 -7.56 -3.43
C ILE A 158 -7.55 -6.16 -2.84
N THR A 159 -8.60 -5.34 -2.76
CA THR A 159 -8.52 -4.04 -2.07
C THR A 159 -8.21 -4.21 -0.58
N LEU A 160 -8.82 -5.20 0.09
CA LEU A 160 -8.51 -5.52 1.48
C LEU A 160 -7.06 -5.98 1.66
N PHE A 161 -6.59 -6.90 0.81
CA PHE A 161 -5.21 -7.38 0.81
C PHE A 161 -4.21 -6.23 0.69
N ILE A 162 -4.38 -5.37 -0.34
CA ILE A 162 -3.52 -4.21 -0.57
C ILE A 162 -3.57 -3.23 0.61
N CYS A 163 -4.75 -3.01 1.21
CA CYS A 163 -4.86 -2.14 2.37
C CYS A 163 -4.11 -2.69 3.59
N ASN A 164 -4.26 -3.99 3.87
CA ASN A 164 -3.65 -4.62 5.04
C ASN A 164 -2.12 -4.73 4.94
N LEU A 165 -1.56 -4.80 3.71
CA LEU A 165 -0.12 -4.73 3.49
C LEU A 165 0.51 -3.41 4.00
N PHE A 166 -0.27 -2.39 4.34
CA PHE A 166 0.25 -1.19 5.00
C PHE A 166 0.57 -1.35 6.48
N GLU A 167 0.13 -2.43 7.13
CA GLU A 167 0.42 -2.71 8.55
C GLU A 167 1.92 -2.68 8.83
N ASN A 168 2.70 -3.36 7.97
CA ASN A 168 4.12 -3.56 8.16
C ASN A 168 4.96 -2.66 7.24
N SER A 169 6.13 -2.20 7.73
CA SER A 169 6.98 -1.30 6.93
C SER A 169 7.51 -1.99 5.68
N GLY A 170 7.94 -3.26 5.80
CA GLY A 170 8.50 -4.02 4.66
C GLY A 170 7.47 -4.23 3.55
N SER A 171 6.26 -4.67 3.89
CA SER A 171 5.18 -4.88 2.92
C SER A 171 4.70 -3.58 2.28
N SER A 172 4.58 -2.49 3.05
CA SER A 172 4.25 -1.18 2.48
C SER A 172 5.35 -0.62 1.59
N GLU A 173 6.62 -0.85 1.89
CA GLU A 173 7.73 -0.48 0.98
C GLU A 173 7.71 -1.32 -0.30
N TRP A 174 7.34 -2.59 -0.20
CA TRP A 174 7.13 -3.44 -1.38
C TRP A 174 6.00 -2.91 -2.27
N LEU A 175 4.88 -2.45 -1.71
CA LEU A 175 3.80 -1.81 -2.49
C LEU A 175 4.25 -0.55 -3.23
N LEU A 176 5.24 0.15 -2.70
CA LEU A 176 5.78 1.39 -3.27
C LEU A 176 6.95 1.17 -4.22
N TYR A 177 7.30 -0.09 -4.51
CA TYR A 177 8.44 -0.41 -5.36
C TYR A 177 8.20 0.09 -6.79
N ILE A 178 9.23 0.75 -7.34
CA ILE A 178 9.13 1.48 -8.62
C ILE A 178 9.71 0.70 -9.81
N SER A 179 10.42 -0.40 -9.57
CA SER A 179 10.98 -1.20 -10.65
C SER A 179 9.86 -1.74 -11.53
N GLU A 180 10.01 -1.54 -12.82
CA GLU A 180 8.99 -1.86 -13.81
C GLU A 180 9.18 -3.26 -14.39
N TRP A 181 8.07 -3.88 -14.76
CA TRP A 181 8.04 -5.09 -15.57
C TRP A 181 6.94 -4.99 -16.64
N PRO A 182 7.08 -5.70 -17.77
CA PRO A 182 6.07 -5.74 -18.80
C PRO A 182 4.90 -6.64 -18.40
N PHE A 183 3.67 -6.14 -18.53
CA PHE A 183 2.45 -6.93 -18.38
C PHE A 183 1.32 -6.35 -19.26
N ASN A 184 0.62 -7.19 -20.02
CA ASN A 184 -0.50 -6.77 -20.90
C ASN A 184 -0.18 -5.53 -21.77
N ASN A 185 1.00 -5.52 -22.42
CA ASN A 185 1.51 -4.41 -23.25
C ASN A 185 1.76 -3.07 -22.52
N ASN A 186 1.75 -3.08 -21.18
CA ASN A 186 2.08 -1.93 -20.36
C ASN A 186 3.39 -2.19 -19.59
N GLN A 187 4.11 -1.12 -19.26
CA GLN A 187 5.11 -1.15 -18.21
C GLN A 187 4.41 -0.80 -16.91
N ILE A 188 4.43 -1.72 -15.95
CA ILE A 188 3.78 -1.55 -14.65
C ILE A 188 4.82 -1.71 -13.54
N SER A 189 4.53 -1.11 -12.39
CA SER A 189 5.31 -1.27 -11.16
C SER A 189 4.37 -1.41 -9.97
N ASN A 190 4.90 -1.80 -8.81
CA ASN A 190 4.06 -2.04 -7.64
C ASN A 190 3.27 -0.78 -7.24
N ILE A 191 3.90 0.38 -7.27
CA ILE A 191 3.24 1.64 -6.92
C ILE A 191 2.13 2.00 -7.91
N ARG A 192 2.32 1.74 -9.21
CA ARG A 192 1.30 2.02 -10.25
C ARG A 192 0.10 1.10 -10.08
N VAL A 193 0.32 -0.17 -9.79
CA VAL A 193 -0.77 -1.14 -9.50
C VAL A 193 -1.49 -0.77 -8.21
N THR A 194 -0.75 -0.44 -7.14
CA THR A 194 -1.33 -0.01 -5.85
C THR A 194 -2.19 1.24 -6.02
N THR A 195 -1.72 2.21 -6.80
CA THR A 195 -2.47 3.43 -7.17
C THR A 195 -3.74 3.07 -7.92
N LYS A 196 -3.66 2.18 -8.92
CA LYS A 196 -4.83 1.71 -9.67
C LYS A 196 -5.89 1.06 -8.78
N VAL A 197 -5.48 0.19 -7.85
CA VAL A 197 -6.39 -0.42 -6.85
C VAL A 197 -7.03 0.64 -5.97
N ALA A 198 -6.26 1.63 -5.50
CA ALA A 198 -6.78 2.71 -4.68
C ALA A 198 -7.82 3.57 -5.42
N VAL A 199 -7.53 3.97 -6.67
CA VAL A 199 -8.45 4.75 -7.52
C VAL A 199 -9.73 3.96 -7.78
N ASN A 200 -9.62 2.69 -8.18
CA ASN A 200 -10.77 1.83 -8.44
C ASN A 200 -11.66 1.69 -7.19
N ALA A 201 -11.04 1.53 -6.02
CA ALA A 201 -11.76 1.40 -4.75
C ALA A 201 -12.47 2.70 -4.31
N VAL A 202 -11.78 3.84 -4.38
CA VAL A 202 -12.33 5.16 -4.00
C VAL A 202 -13.52 5.56 -4.87
N LEU A 203 -13.46 5.24 -6.16
CA LEU A 203 -14.50 5.60 -7.15
C LEU A 203 -15.59 4.52 -7.31
N SER A 204 -15.53 3.44 -6.53
CA SER A 204 -16.52 2.37 -6.57
C SER A 204 -17.90 2.84 -6.09
N GLU A 205 -18.96 2.23 -6.62
CA GLU A 205 -20.33 2.40 -6.11
C GLU A 205 -20.57 1.64 -4.79
N ASP A 206 -19.71 0.68 -4.46
CA ASP A 206 -19.78 -0.10 -3.22
C ASP A 206 -19.16 0.64 -2.02
N GLU A 207 -19.91 0.73 -0.92
CA GLU A 207 -19.51 1.48 0.29
C GLU A 207 -18.26 0.93 0.97
N GLU A 208 -18.13 -0.39 1.04
CA GLU A 208 -17.01 -1.09 1.66
C GLU A 208 -15.72 -0.86 0.85
N MET A 209 -15.81 -0.90 -0.47
CA MET A 209 -14.71 -0.54 -1.36
C MET A 209 -14.29 0.91 -1.17
N ARG A 210 -15.22 1.87 -1.07
CA ARG A 210 -14.86 3.27 -0.82
C ARG A 210 -14.19 3.46 0.53
N ASP A 211 -14.65 2.76 1.56
CA ASP A 211 -14.03 2.83 2.88
C ASP A 211 -12.57 2.37 2.84
N ARG A 212 -12.32 1.20 2.25
CA ARG A 212 -10.96 0.66 2.07
C ARG A 212 -10.11 1.52 1.12
N GLY A 213 -10.70 2.00 0.04
CA GLY A 213 -10.03 2.87 -0.93
C GLY A 213 -9.52 4.15 -0.29
N THR A 214 -10.36 4.85 0.48
CA THR A 214 -9.92 6.05 1.22
C THR A 214 -8.83 5.75 2.25
N ALA A 215 -8.84 4.56 2.86
CA ALA A 215 -7.77 4.11 3.75
C ALA A 215 -6.45 3.88 3.00
N ILE A 216 -6.47 3.23 1.83
CA ILE A 216 -5.26 3.05 0.99
C ILE A 216 -4.68 4.41 0.59
N VAL A 217 -5.52 5.35 0.15
CA VAL A 217 -5.09 6.70 -0.25
C VAL A 217 -4.49 7.47 0.93
N TYR A 218 -5.07 7.33 2.13
CA TYR A 218 -4.50 7.86 3.35
C TYR A 218 -3.13 7.24 3.68
N ASN A 219 -3.01 5.91 3.57
CA ASN A 219 -1.77 5.21 3.88
C ASN A 219 -0.65 5.57 2.90
N LEU A 220 -0.97 5.74 1.62
CA LEU A 220 -0.05 6.23 0.60
C LEU A 220 0.42 7.66 0.92
N ALA A 221 -0.50 8.56 1.23
CA ALA A 221 -0.20 9.97 1.47
C ALA A 221 0.59 10.23 2.76
N THR A 222 0.36 9.41 3.79
CA THR A 222 1.04 9.51 5.09
C THR A 222 2.31 8.66 5.18
N LYS A 223 2.62 7.86 4.15
CA LYS A 223 3.93 7.22 4.06
C LYS A 223 4.96 8.25 3.59
N GLU A 224 6.04 8.39 4.37
CA GLU A 224 7.19 9.20 3.95
C GLU A 224 7.88 8.53 2.76
N VAL A 225 7.87 9.20 1.61
CA VAL A 225 8.58 8.70 0.43
C VAL A 225 9.39 9.81 -0.21
N LYS A 226 10.67 9.53 -0.47
CA LYS A 226 11.68 10.51 -0.90
C LYS A 226 11.75 10.67 -2.44
N THR A 227 10.85 10.07 -3.22
CA THR A 227 11.06 9.91 -4.66
C THR A 227 10.09 10.73 -5.51
N VAL A 228 10.60 11.24 -6.64
CA VAL A 228 9.86 12.01 -7.67
C VAL A 228 8.69 11.24 -8.30
N VAL A 229 8.68 9.92 -8.21
CA VAL A 229 7.59 9.05 -8.71
C VAL A 229 6.28 9.33 -7.96
N PHE A 230 6.34 10.00 -6.81
CA PHE A 230 5.16 10.37 -6.03
C PHE A 230 4.38 11.54 -6.61
N ASP A 231 4.95 12.35 -7.50
CA ASP A 231 4.22 13.47 -8.10
C ASP A 231 3.07 12.98 -8.98
N ASP A 232 3.36 12.05 -9.91
CA ASP A 232 2.35 11.46 -10.80
C ASP A 232 1.28 10.70 -10.00
N VAL A 233 1.70 9.97 -8.96
CA VAL A 233 0.79 9.24 -8.07
C VAL A 233 -0.08 10.22 -7.27
N ALA A 234 0.50 11.29 -6.72
CA ALA A 234 -0.24 12.30 -5.97
C ALA A 234 -1.28 13.00 -6.85
N VAL A 235 -0.93 13.32 -8.10
CA VAL A 235 -1.85 13.90 -9.09
C VAL A 235 -3.02 12.95 -9.39
N GLU A 236 -2.72 11.69 -9.68
CA GLU A 236 -3.74 10.68 -10.01
C GLU A 236 -4.70 10.42 -8.83
N LEU A 237 -4.16 10.25 -7.62
CA LEU A 237 -4.96 10.07 -6.41
C LEU A 237 -5.74 11.34 -6.04
N THR A 238 -5.18 12.53 -6.27
CA THR A 238 -5.90 13.80 -6.08
C THR A 238 -7.12 13.87 -6.97
N MET A 239 -7.02 13.53 -8.25
CA MET A 239 -8.18 13.51 -9.15
C MET A 239 -9.27 12.56 -8.64
N ALA A 240 -8.89 11.35 -8.21
CA ALA A 240 -9.84 10.39 -7.65
C ALA A 240 -10.51 10.90 -6.37
N ILE A 241 -9.74 11.52 -5.45
CA ILE A 241 -10.31 12.16 -4.26
C ILE A 241 -11.31 13.24 -4.66
N LEU A 242 -10.94 14.17 -5.54
CA LEU A 242 -11.81 15.27 -5.94
C LEU A 242 -13.10 14.79 -6.59
N GLN A 243 -13.05 13.73 -7.40
CA GLN A 243 -14.23 13.09 -7.95
C GLN A 243 -15.10 12.47 -6.86
N PHE A 244 -14.52 11.74 -5.91
CA PHE A 244 -15.23 11.15 -4.77
C PHE A 244 -15.90 12.22 -3.88
N LEU A 245 -15.22 13.33 -3.64
CA LEU A 245 -15.74 14.46 -2.84
C LEU A 245 -16.94 15.16 -3.50
N ASN A 246 -17.23 14.97 -4.79
CA ASN A 246 -18.48 15.48 -5.36
C ASN A 246 -19.73 14.89 -4.68
N GLY A 247 -19.60 13.71 -4.06
CA GLY A 247 -20.63 13.11 -3.21
C GLY A 247 -20.75 13.75 -1.82
N ASN A 248 -21.34 12.99 -0.90
CA ASN A 248 -21.45 13.31 0.52
C ASN A 248 -20.77 12.19 1.33
N PRO A 249 -19.43 12.16 1.39
CA PRO A 249 -18.69 11.11 2.09
C PRO A 249 -18.97 11.11 3.60
N ALA A 250 -18.89 9.94 4.21
CA ALA A 250 -18.90 9.82 5.66
C ALA A 250 -17.71 10.59 6.26
N GLU A 251 -17.85 11.11 7.48
CA GLU A 251 -16.86 12.00 8.10
C GLU A 251 -15.46 11.38 8.15
N ALA A 252 -15.34 10.08 8.45
CA ALA A 252 -14.05 9.39 8.51
C ALA A 252 -13.38 9.28 7.13
N GLN A 253 -14.17 9.04 6.08
CA GLN A 253 -13.67 8.98 4.69
C GLN A 253 -13.25 10.37 4.21
N LEU A 254 -14.04 11.39 4.54
CA LEU A 254 -13.68 12.78 4.27
C LEU A 254 -12.36 13.16 4.96
N PHE A 255 -12.20 12.82 6.24
CA PHE A 255 -10.97 13.08 6.98
C PHE A 255 -9.75 12.47 6.29
N ARG A 256 -9.85 11.19 5.90
CA ARG A 256 -8.79 10.48 5.17
C ARG A 256 -8.44 11.22 3.87
N CYS A 257 -9.44 11.58 3.07
CA CYS A 257 -9.26 12.32 1.82
C CYS A 257 -8.63 13.71 2.02
N LEU A 258 -9.12 14.50 2.99
CA LEU A 258 -8.58 15.83 3.29
C LEU A 258 -7.14 15.74 3.80
N LYS A 259 -6.83 14.75 4.65
CA LYS A 259 -5.47 14.53 5.12
C LYS A 259 -4.56 14.20 3.94
N SER A 260 -4.99 13.30 3.06
CA SER A 260 -4.24 12.97 1.84
C SER A 260 -4.02 14.19 0.94
N LEU A 261 -5.04 15.01 0.70
CA LEU A 261 -4.88 16.25 -0.08
C LEU A 261 -3.87 17.21 0.55
N SER A 262 -3.90 17.41 1.88
CA SER A 262 -2.93 18.27 2.59
C SER A 262 -1.48 17.77 2.40
N GLN A 263 -1.28 16.45 2.39
CA GLN A 263 0.03 15.84 2.09
C GLN A 263 0.40 15.95 0.61
N PHE A 264 -0.54 15.70 -0.31
CA PHE A 264 -0.28 15.80 -1.74
C PHE A 264 0.04 17.24 -2.19
N CYS A 265 -0.52 18.26 -1.56
CA CYS A 265 -0.11 19.66 -1.75
C CYS A 265 1.32 19.95 -1.29
N GLN A 266 1.94 19.08 -0.49
CA GLN A 266 3.37 19.18 -0.13
C GLN A 266 4.24 18.47 -1.14
N ILE A 267 3.79 17.29 -1.59
CA ILE A 267 4.50 16.44 -2.54
C ILE A 267 4.54 17.13 -3.91
N SER A 268 3.39 17.40 -4.50
CA SER A 268 3.26 18.16 -5.75
C SER A 268 2.69 19.55 -5.46
N ALA A 269 3.58 20.48 -5.11
CA ALA A 269 3.22 21.81 -4.63
C ALA A 269 2.62 22.73 -5.71
N GLN A 270 2.64 22.34 -6.99
CA GLN A 270 2.06 23.11 -8.09
C GLN A 270 0.82 22.42 -8.65
N ASP A 271 0.93 21.16 -9.11
CA ASP A 271 -0.17 20.51 -9.83
C ASP A 271 -1.35 20.19 -8.92
N VAL A 272 -1.11 19.68 -7.71
CA VAL A 272 -2.19 19.30 -6.80
C VAL A 272 -3.03 20.51 -6.36
N PRO A 273 -2.44 21.64 -5.89
CA PRO A 273 -3.21 22.87 -5.63
C PRO A 273 -4.02 23.35 -6.84
N GLN A 274 -3.43 23.32 -8.04
CA GLN A 274 -4.10 23.72 -9.28
C GLN A 274 -5.32 22.83 -9.56
N LEU A 275 -5.19 21.51 -9.40
CA LEU A 275 -6.30 20.56 -9.59
C LEU A 275 -7.43 20.79 -8.60
N ILE A 276 -7.12 21.04 -7.33
CA ILE A 276 -8.11 21.33 -6.27
C ILE A 276 -8.92 22.58 -6.64
N GLN A 277 -8.28 23.61 -7.19
CA GLN A 277 -8.97 24.83 -7.61
C GLN A 277 -9.88 24.63 -8.84
N MET A 278 -9.53 23.70 -9.73
CA MET A 278 -10.16 23.60 -11.05
C MET A 278 -11.23 22.49 -11.20
N ILE A 279 -11.10 21.35 -10.51
CA ILE A 279 -11.87 20.14 -10.84
C ILE A 279 -12.92 19.78 -9.80
N GLY A 280 -12.57 19.81 -8.51
CA GLY A 280 -13.40 19.29 -7.43
C GLY A 280 -14.19 20.36 -6.68
N PRO A 281 -15.07 19.95 -5.74
CA PRO A 281 -15.68 20.90 -4.84
C PRO A 281 -14.59 21.53 -3.98
N HIS A 282 -14.65 22.85 -3.84
CA HIS A 282 -13.72 23.56 -2.98
C HIS A 282 -13.77 22.95 -1.55
N PRO A 283 -12.63 22.68 -0.88
CA PRO A 283 -12.61 22.00 0.41
C PRO A 283 -13.51 22.67 1.48
N SER A 284 -13.71 23.98 1.38
CA SER A 284 -14.61 24.73 2.27
C SER A 284 -16.08 24.27 2.23
N LYS A 285 -16.51 23.52 1.21
CA LYS A 285 -17.84 22.89 1.15
C LYS A 285 -18.12 22.04 2.39
N PHE A 286 -17.08 21.45 2.97
CA PHE A 286 -17.20 20.50 4.09
C PHE A 286 -16.94 21.12 5.47
N LYS A 287 -16.81 22.45 5.55
CA LYS A 287 -16.59 23.11 6.84
C LYS A 287 -17.74 22.87 7.81
N GLY A 288 -17.41 22.71 9.09
CA GLY A 288 -18.36 22.50 10.18
C GLY A 288 -18.80 21.05 10.36
N GLN A 289 -18.29 20.10 9.58
CA GLN A 289 -18.60 18.68 9.78
C GLN A 289 -17.85 18.09 10.98
N SER A 290 -16.57 18.46 11.17
CA SER A 290 -15.79 18.10 12.35
C SER A 290 -14.58 19.03 12.50
N GLU A 291 -14.10 19.21 13.74
CA GLU A 291 -12.98 20.10 14.04
C GLU A 291 -11.69 19.70 13.30
N ARG A 292 -11.41 18.39 13.22
CA ARG A 292 -10.24 17.87 12.50
C ARG A 292 -10.30 18.14 10.99
N ASN A 293 -11.49 18.08 10.40
CA ASN A 293 -11.66 18.38 8.98
C ASN A 293 -11.51 19.88 8.72
N ASP A 294 -12.03 20.72 9.62
CA ASP A 294 -11.89 22.17 9.53
C ASP A 294 -10.42 22.61 9.56
N GLN A 295 -9.62 22.00 10.45
CA GLN A 295 -8.17 22.24 10.53
C GLN A 295 -7.47 21.88 9.21
N LEU A 296 -7.76 20.72 8.63
CA LEU A 296 -7.18 20.29 7.35
C LEU A 296 -7.63 21.18 6.18
N ILE A 297 -8.88 21.62 6.17
CA ILE A 297 -9.39 22.57 5.16
C ILE A 297 -8.62 23.89 5.24
N ASP A 298 -8.35 24.39 6.44
CA ASP A 298 -7.58 25.62 6.61
C ASP A 298 -6.12 25.45 6.18
N GLU A 299 -5.50 24.30 6.44
CA GLU A 299 -4.16 23.97 5.93
C GLU A 299 -4.10 23.93 4.41
N ILE A 300 -5.03 23.22 3.77
CA ILE A 300 -5.11 23.13 2.30
C ILE A 300 -5.33 24.52 1.72
N THR A 301 -6.28 25.29 2.27
CA THR A 301 -6.63 26.63 1.78
C THR A 301 -5.44 27.59 1.80
N LYS A 302 -4.52 27.47 2.78
CA LYS A 302 -3.28 28.27 2.80
C LYS A 302 -2.36 27.97 1.62
N ARG A 303 -2.38 26.74 1.10
CA ARG A 303 -1.56 26.27 -0.02
C ARG A 303 -2.20 26.53 -1.39
N LEU A 304 -3.49 26.86 -1.42
CA LEU A 304 -4.21 27.26 -2.63
C LEU A 304 -4.05 28.76 -2.95
N ARG A 305 -3.22 29.52 -2.20
CA ARG A 305 -3.05 30.97 -2.38
C ARG A 305 -1.79 31.31 -3.15
#